data_AF-A0A832ESW0-F1
#
_entry.id   AF-A0A832ESW0-F1
#
_cell.length_a   1.000
_cell.length_b   1.000
_cell.length_c   1.000
_cell.angle_alpha   90.00
_cell.angle_beta   90.00
_cell.angle_gamma   90.00
#
_symmetry.space_group_name_H-M   'P 1'
#
loop_
_entity.id
_entity.type
_entity.pdbx_description
1 polymer ?
#
loop_
_entity_poly.entity_id
_entity_poly.type
_entity_poly.pdbx_seq_one_letter_code
_entity_poly.pdbx_strand_id
1 'polypeptide(L)'
;MKTILISVVLAAAVSFGITQWFARRPPVNLHDADWLQRELRLTPEQTAQINKLAEDYRAAVNASCAKHCDARFGLSEVLGQPTVDLPAAEAAVSQMCAAANEVEHATLQHILRVREVLTPDQRVRYAALIHQQLCNMYPPAQP
;
A
#
# COMPACT_ATOMS: atom_id res chain seq x y z
N MET A 1 -6.88 -29.68 42.32
CA MET A 1 -7.20 -28.27 42.01
C MET A 1 -5.96 -27.42 41.70
N LYS A 2 -4.91 -27.44 42.53
CA LYS A 2 -3.70 -26.61 42.34
C LYS A 2 -2.91 -26.90 41.04
N THR A 3 -2.83 -28.17 40.63
CA THR A 3 -2.21 -28.59 39.35
C THR A 3 -2.99 -28.15 38.12
N ILE A 4 -4.33 -28.23 38.17
CA ILE A 4 -5.22 -27.78 37.09
C ILE A 4 -5.10 -26.25 36.89
N LEU A 5 -5.06 -25.49 37.98
CA LEU A 5 -4.86 -24.03 37.93
C LEU A 5 -3.50 -23.64 37.32
N ILE A 6 -2.43 -24.35 37.65
CA ILE A 6 -1.09 -24.10 37.09
C ILE A 6 -1.07 -24.37 35.58
N SER A 7 -1.68 -25.47 35.13
CA SER A 7 -1.74 -25.82 33.70
C SER A 7 -2.54 -24.79 32.89
N VAL A 8 -3.65 -24.27 33.45
CA VAL A 8 -4.46 -23.24 32.78
C VAL A 8 -3.71 -21.92 32.65
N VAL A 9 -3.00 -21.49 33.69
CA VAL A 9 -2.19 -20.27 33.65
C VAL A 9 -1.03 -20.39 32.65
N LEU A 10 -0.36 -21.54 32.61
CA LEU A 10 0.71 -21.80 31.64
C LEU A 10 0.19 -21.80 30.19
N ALA A 11 -0.94 -22.45 29.93
CA ALA A 11 -1.54 -22.47 28.59
C ALA A 11 -1.98 -21.06 28.14
N ALA A 12 -2.51 -20.25 29.05
CA ALA A 12 -2.87 -18.86 28.77
C ALA A 12 -1.65 -17.99 28.50
N ALA A 13 -0.56 -18.15 29.27
CA ALA A 13 0.68 -17.40 29.07
C ALA A 13 1.38 -17.76 27.74
N VAL A 14 1.40 -19.04 27.37
CA VAL A 14 1.94 -19.47 26.07
C VAL A 14 1.07 -18.96 24.93
N SER A 15 -0.25 -19.09 25.03
CA SER A 15 -1.18 -18.55 24.02
C SER A 15 -1.00 -17.03 23.85
N PHE A 16 -0.96 -16.28 24.95
CA PHE A 16 -0.74 -14.84 24.91
C PHE A 16 0.62 -14.46 24.32
N GLY A 17 1.69 -15.19 24.68
CA GLY A 17 3.02 -14.99 24.12
C GLY A 17 3.08 -15.21 22.62
N ILE A 18 2.44 -16.28 22.12
CA ILE A 18 2.35 -16.59 20.68
C ILE A 18 1.54 -15.51 19.96
N THR A 19 0.35 -15.14 20.48
CA THR A 19 -0.50 -14.11 19.87
C THR A 19 0.22 -12.76 19.81
N GLN A 20 0.90 -12.35 20.89
CA GLN A 20 1.67 -11.10 20.91
C GLN A 20 2.85 -11.13 19.94
N TRP A 21 3.50 -12.28 19.73
CA TRP A 21 4.59 -12.40 18.77
C TRP A 21 4.13 -12.29 17.32
N PHE A 22 2.98 -12.86 16.97
CA PHE A 22 2.38 -12.69 15.65
C PHE A 22 1.82 -11.28 15.43
N ALA A 23 1.22 -10.68 16.46
CA ALA A 23 0.67 -9.32 16.40
C ALA A 23 1.75 -8.22 16.34
N ARG A 24 3.00 -8.53 16.72
CA ARG A 24 4.14 -7.59 16.69
C ARG A 24 4.95 -7.64 15.40
N ARG A 25 4.54 -8.40 14.38
CA ARG A 25 5.24 -8.33 13.08
C ARG A 25 5.04 -6.92 12.52
N PRO A 26 6.14 -6.17 12.25
CA PRO A 26 6.01 -4.84 11.69
C PRO A 26 5.23 -4.94 10.37
N PRO A 27 4.32 -3.98 10.10
CA PRO A 27 3.56 -4.00 8.87
C PRO A 27 4.51 -4.01 7.67
N VAL A 28 4.17 -4.79 6.64
CA VAL A 28 4.91 -4.78 5.38
C VAL A 28 4.89 -3.35 4.85
N ASN A 29 6.05 -2.79 4.51
CA ASN A 29 6.16 -1.44 3.95
C ASN A 29 7.00 -1.50 2.67
N LEU A 30 6.33 -1.54 1.51
CA LEU A 30 6.99 -1.64 0.21
C LEU A 30 7.51 -0.28 -0.27
N HIS A 31 7.05 0.80 0.36
CA HIS A 31 7.50 2.16 0.06
C HIS A 31 8.74 2.55 0.87
N ASP A 32 9.11 1.77 1.89
CA ASP A 32 10.36 1.93 2.64
C ASP A 32 11.47 1.13 1.95
N ALA A 33 12.38 1.86 1.29
CA ALA A 33 13.50 1.28 0.57
C ALA A 33 14.46 0.49 1.47
N ASP A 34 14.71 0.98 2.70
CA ASP A 34 15.61 0.32 3.64
C ASP A 34 14.99 -0.99 4.15
N TRP A 35 13.67 -1.00 4.35
CA TRP A 35 12.94 -2.22 4.67
C TRP A 35 13.00 -3.22 3.53
N LEU A 36 12.72 -2.78 2.29
CA LEU A 36 12.72 -3.65 1.11
C LEU A 36 14.10 -4.23 0.83
N GLN A 37 15.16 -3.42 1.02
CA GLN A 37 16.54 -3.86 0.92
C GLN A 37 16.85 -5.02 1.88
N ARG A 38 16.47 -4.89 3.16
CA ARG A 38 16.69 -5.94 4.16
C ARG A 38 15.89 -7.19 3.84
N GLU A 39 14.64 -7.01 3.45
CA GLU A 39 13.70 -8.11 3.22
C GLU A 39 14.06 -8.95 1.99
N LEU A 40 14.51 -8.31 0.91
CA LEU A 40 14.91 -9.00 -0.33
C LEU A 40 16.42 -9.26 -0.43
N ARG A 41 17.21 -8.83 0.57
CA ARG A 41 18.68 -8.90 0.58
C ARG A 41 19.26 -8.33 -0.71
N LEU A 42 18.84 -7.12 -1.07
CA LEU A 42 19.27 -6.47 -2.31
C LEU A 42 20.77 -6.18 -2.27
N THR A 43 21.43 -6.31 -3.43
CA THR A 43 22.81 -5.80 -3.57
C THR A 43 22.82 -4.26 -3.52
N PRO A 44 23.96 -3.62 -3.26
CA PRO A 44 24.08 -2.16 -3.34
C PRO A 44 23.62 -1.60 -4.69
N GLU A 45 23.93 -2.30 -5.78
CA GLU A 45 23.55 -1.91 -7.14
C GLU A 45 22.04 -2.03 -7.36
N GLN A 46 21.43 -3.14 -6.93
CA GLN A 46 19.97 -3.32 -7.00
C GLN A 46 19.25 -2.24 -6.17
N THR A 47 19.77 -1.95 -4.98
CA THR A 47 19.23 -0.92 -4.08
C THR A 47 19.26 0.45 -4.74
N ALA A 48 20.39 0.84 -5.33
CA ALA A 48 20.51 2.12 -6.04
C ALA A 48 19.54 2.23 -7.23
N GLN A 49 19.37 1.15 -8.00
CA GLN A 49 18.42 1.13 -9.12
C GLN A 49 16.96 1.25 -8.63
N ILE A 50 16.59 0.49 -7.59
CA ILE A 50 15.24 0.50 -7.04
C ILE A 50 14.91 1.86 -6.40
N ASN A 51 15.87 2.52 -5.74
CA ASN A 51 15.68 3.86 -5.20
C ASN A 51 15.34 4.88 -6.28
N LYS A 52 16.04 4.83 -7.42
CA LYS A 52 15.73 5.68 -8.57
C LYS A 52 14.32 5.39 -9.12
N LEU A 53 13.95 4.12 -9.24
CA LEU A 53 12.60 3.73 -9.66
C LEU A 53 11.52 4.20 -8.68
N ALA A 54 11.82 4.26 -7.38
CA ALA A 54 10.91 4.77 -6.36
C ALA A 54 10.75 6.30 -6.43
N GLU A 55 11.82 7.03 -6.75
CA GLU A 55 11.75 8.47 -7.00
C GLU A 55 10.87 8.79 -8.19
N ASP A 56 11.07 8.09 -9.32
CA ASP A 56 10.24 8.23 -10.53
C ASP A 56 8.76 7.93 -10.24
N TYR A 57 8.51 6.83 -9.53
CA TYR A 57 7.16 6.44 -9.11
C TYR A 57 6.50 7.50 -8.22
N ARG A 58 7.21 8.00 -7.20
CA ARG A 58 6.70 9.04 -6.31
C ARG A 58 6.39 10.33 -7.06
N ALA A 59 7.22 10.72 -8.02
CA ALA A 59 6.96 11.88 -8.86
C ALA A 59 5.68 11.71 -9.68
N ALA A 60 5.48 10.53 -10.30
CA ALA A 60 4.28 10.22 -11.07
C ALA A 60 3.02 10.22 -10.20
N VAL A 61 3.04 9.56 -9.04
CA VAL A 61 1.92 9.52 -8.10
C VAL A 61 1.58 10.91 -7.59
N ASN A 62 2.58 11.71 -7.19
CA ASN A 62 2.34 13.07 -6.71
C ASN A 62 1.68 13.95 -7.77
N ALA A 63 2.09 13.82 -9.03
CA ALA A 63 1.48 14.57 -10.14
C ALA A 63 0.01 14.18 -10.35
N SER A 64 -0.33 12.89 -10.32
CA SER A 64 -1.72 12.43 -10.44
C SER A 64 -2.56 12.78 -9.20
N CYS A 65 -1.98 12.72 -8.00
CA CYS A 65 -2.65 13.18 -6.77
C CYS A 65 -2.96 14.68 -6.82
N ALA A 66 -2.08 15.52 -7.37
CA ALA A 66 -2.36 16.93 -7.57
C ALA A 66 -3.55 17.14 -8.52
N LYS A 67 -3.59 16.46 -9.67
CA LYS A 67 -4.74 16.50 -10.60
C LYS A 67 -6.05 16.08 -9.91
N HIS A 68 -6.00 15.00 -9.11
CA HIS A 68 -7.17 14.53 -8.37
C HIS A 68 -7.66 15.58 -7.36
N CYS A 69 -6.74 16.22 -6.63
CA CYS A 69 -7.08 17.29 -5.68
C CYS A 69 -7.67 18.51 -6.39
N ASP A 70 -7.08 18.93 -7.51
CA ASP A 70 -7.58 20.07 -8.30
C ASP A 70 -9.01 19.80 -8.81
N ALA A 71 -9.26 18.62 -9.36
CA ALA A 71 -10.61 18.21 -9.79
C ALA A 71 -11.59 18.17 -8.61
N ARG A 72 -11.15 17.72 -7.44
CA ARG A 72 -11.97 17.69 -6.22
C ARG A 72 -12.28 19.09 -5.69
N PHE A 73 -11.35 20.04 -5.78
CA PHE A 73 -11.61 21.43 -5.46
C PHE A 73 -12.60 22.05 -6.45
N GLY A 74 -12.44 21.81 -7.76
CA GLY A 74 -13.40 22.23 -8.77
C GLY A 74 -14.80 21.67 -8.53
N LEU A 75 -14.92 20.40 -8.14
CA LEU A 75 -16.21 19.83 -7.73
C LEU A 75 -16.82 20.59 -6.55
N SER A 76 -16.01 20.92 -5.53
CA SER A 76 -16.48 21.70 -4.38
C SER A 76 -17.00 23.08 -4.79
N GLU A 77 -16.37 23.74 -5.75
CA GLU A 77 -16.82 25.04 -6.27
C GLU A 77 -18.14 24.95 -7.03
N VAL A 78 -18.32 23.91 -7.86
CA VAL A 78 -19.57 23.64 -8.59
C VAL A 78 -20.72 23.37 -7.62
N LEU A 79 -20.48 22.57 -6.58
CA LEU A 79 -21.48 22.24 -5.56
C LEU A 79 -21.82 23.44 -4.66
N GLY A 80 -20.95 24.44 -4.58
CA GLY A 80 -21.17 25.66 -3.80
C GLY A 80 -22.07 26.69 -4.49
N GLN A 81 -22.45 26.48 -5.75
CA GLN A 81 -23.29 27.43 -6.50
C GLN A 81 -24.77 27.35 -6.08
N PRO A 82 -25.54 28.46 -6.17
CA PRO A 82 -26.98 28.46 -5.85
C PRO A 82 -27.81 27.48 -6.69
N THR A 83 -27.33 27.16 -7.88
CA THR A 83 -27.87 26.10 -8.73
C THR A 83 -26.70 25.27 -9.22
N VAL A 84 -26.76 23.96 -8.96
CA VAL A 84 -25.69 23.03 -9.31
C VAL A 84 -25.72 22.75 -10.81
N ASP A 85 -24.60 22.99 -11.48
CA ASP A 85 -24.34 22.49 -12.82
C ASP A 85 -23.96 21.00 -12.73
N LEU A 86 -24.95 20.12 -12.93
CA LEU A 86 -24.76 18.68 -12.86
C LEU A 86 -23.73 18.15 -13.87
N PRO A 87 -23.75 18.56 -15.17
CA PRO A 87 -22.68 18.21 -16.11
C PRO A 87 -21.28 18.59 -15.63
N ALA A 88 -21.09 19.78 -15.04
CA ALA A 88 -19.79 20.18 -14.49
C ALA A 88 -19.37 19.32 -13.28
N ALA A 89 -20.32 18.96 -12.41
CA ALA A 89 -20.05 18.08 -11.27
C ALA A 89 -19.64 16.67 -11.73
N GLU A 90 -20.34 16.10 -12.72
CA GLU A 90 -20.00 14.79 -13.30
C GLU A 90 -18.63 14.81 -14.00
N ALA A 91 -18.30 15.90 -14.70
CA ALA A 91 -16.99 16.06 -15.33
C ALA A 91 -15.86 16.08 -14.29
N ALA A 92 -16.04 16.77 -13.16
CA ALA A 92 -15.05 16.80 -12.09
C ALA A 92 -14.84 15.41 -11.46
N VAL A 93 -15.93 14.65 -11.24
CA VAL A 93 -15.83 13.24 -10.78
C VAL A 93 -15.09 12.38 -11.81
N SER A 94 -15.37 12.54 -13.09
CA SER A 94 -14.67 11.82 -14.16
C SER A 94 -13.16 12.11 -14.16
N GLN A 95 -12.76 13.36 -13.94
CA GLN A 95 -11.36 13.76 -13.82
C GLN A 95 -10.68 13.15 -12.58
N MET A 96 -11.38 13.10 -11.44
CA MET A 96 -10.88 12.41 -10.24
C MET A 96 -10.63 10.92 -10.53
N CYS A 97 -11.59 10.23 -11.16
CA CYS A 97 -11.46 8.83 -11.55
C CYS A 97 -10.30 8.60 -12.53
N ALA A 98 -10.13 9.48 -13.52
CA ALA A 98 -9.01 9.40 -14.46
C ALA A 98 -7.65 9.54 -13.75
N ALA A 99 -7.52 10.51 -12.83
CA ALA A 99 -6.31 10.69 -12.04
C ALA A 99 -6.01 9.49 -11.11
N ALA A 100 -7.04 8.90 -10.49
CA ALA A 100 -6.89 7.68 -9.71
C ALA A 100 -6.41 6.50 -10.59
N ASN A 101 -6.96 6.37 -11.80
CA ASN A 101 -6.52 5.35 -12.75
C ASN A 101 -5.06 5.54 -13.18
N GLU A 102 -4.57 6.77 -13.33
CA GLU A 102 -3.15 7.05 -13.57
C GLU A 102 -2.26 6.53 -12.44
N VAL A 103 -2.68 6.69 -11.17
CA VAL A 103 -1.94 6.17 -10.00
C VAL A 103 -1.87 4.64 -10.02
N GLU A 104 -2.96 3.95 -10.36
CA GLU A 104 -2.98 2.49 -10.49
C GLU A 104 -2.02 2.00 -11.58
N HIS A 105 -2.00 2.68 -12.74
CA HIS A 105 -1.08 2.36 -13.82
C HIS A 105 0.39 2.64 -13.43
N ALA A 106 0.66 3.75 -12.76
CA ALA A 106 2.00 4.06 -12.26
C ALA A 106 2.47 3.00 -11.24
N THR A 107 1.59 2.52 -10.38
CA THR A 107 1.86 1.47 -9.40
C THR A 107 2.19 0.14 -10.07
N LEU A 108 1.38 -0.29 -11.05
CA LEU A 108 1.65 -1.49 -11.83
C LEU A 108 3.01 -1.39 -12.55
N GLN A 109 3.28 -0.26 -13.21
CA GLN A 109 4.55 -0.03 -13.89
C GLN A 109 5.74 -0.08 -12.93
N HIS A 110 5.63 0.55 -11.75
CA HIS A 110 6.68 0.51 -10.74
C HIS A 110 6.97 -0.93 -10.30
N ILE A 111 5.94 -1.72 -9.98
CA ILE A 111 6.08 -3.13 -9.61
C ILE A 111 6.81 -3.91 -10.71
N LEU A 112 6.42 -3.72 -11.98
CA LEU A 112 7.05 -4.43 -13.11
C LEU A 112 8.53 -4.05 -13.27
N ARG A 113 8.87 -2.77 -13.19
CA ARG A 113 10.27 -2.30 -13.28
C ARG A 113 11.13 -2.81 -12.12
N VAL A 114 10.59 -2.83 -10.89
CA VAL A 114 11.31 -3.42 -9.74
C VAL A 114 11.57 -4.90 -10.00
N ARG A 115 10.58 -5.65 -10.51
CA ARG A 115 10.75 -7.07 -10.83
C ARG A 115 11.88 -7.31 -11.84
N GLU A 116 12.10 -6.43 -12.80
CA GLU A 116 13.18 -6.56 -13.78
C GLU A 116 14.57 -6.54 -13.14
N VAL A 117 14.76 -5.77 -12.06
CA VAL A 117 16.02 -5.65 -11.30
C VAL A 117 16.29 -6.87 -10.40
N LEU A 118 15.23 -7.53 -9.94
CA LEU A 118 15.31 -8.63 -8.99
C LEU A 118 15.73 -9.96 -9.63
N THR A 119 16.42 -10.80 -8.86
CA THR A 119 16.67 -12.21 -9.23
C THR A 119 15.37 -13.03 -9.20
N PRO A 120 15.33 -14.22 -9.84
CA PRO A 120 14.14 -15.08 -9.81
C PRO A 120 13.60 -15.36 -8.41
N ASP A 121 14.47 -15.68 -7.44
CA ASP A 121 14.07 -15.96 -6.06
C ASP A 121 13.53 -14.70 -5.34
N GLN A 122 14.18 -13.56 -5.56
CA GLN A 122 13.72 -12.27 -5.04
C GLN A 122 12.34 -11.89 -5.60
N ARG A 123 12.06 -12.18 -6.88
CA ARG A 123 10.75 -11.91 -7.50
C ARG A 123 9.63 -12.71 -6.84
N VAL A 124 9.88 -13.98 -6.50
CA VAL A 124 8.91 -14.83 -5.78
C VAL A 124 8.62 -14.22 -4.40
N ARG A 125 9.65 -13.82 -3.66
CA ARG A 125 9.47 -13.15 -2.37
C ARG A 125 8.71 -11.83 -2.51
N TYR A 126 9.11 -10.99 -3.45
CA TYR A 126 8.49 -9.69 -3.70
C TYR A 126 7.00 -9.81 -4.04
N ALA A 127 6.62 -10.78 -4.88
CA ALA A 127 5.20 -11.05 -5.19
C ALA A 127 4.38 -11.42 -3.95
N ALA A 128 4.96 -12.21 -3.03
CA ALA A 128 4.30 -12.55 -1.77
C ALA A 128 4.11 -11.33 -0.85
N LEU A 129 5.07 -10.40 -0.84
CA LEU A 129 4.97 -9.15 -0.06
C LEU A 129 3.92 -8.21 -0.64
N ILE A 130 3.84 -8.09 -1.97
CA ILE A 130 2.79 -7.34 -2.66
C ILE A 130 1.42 -7.89 -2.27
N HIS A 131 1.23 -9.20 -2.32
CA HIS A 131 -0.04 -9.83 -1.95
C HIS A 131 -0.49 -9.49 -0.52
N GLN A 132 0.44 -9.35 0.43
CA GLN A 132 0.12 -9.00 1.82
C GLN A 132 -0.33 -7.54 1.98
N GLN A 133 -0.06 -6.67 1.02
CA GLN A 133 -0.48 -5.27 1.02
C GLN A 133 -1.71 -5.00 0.14
N LEU A 134 -1.92 -5.81 -0.89
CA LEU A 134 -3.08 -5.70 -1.74
C LEU A 134 -4.33 -6.06 -0.93
N CYS A 135 -5.29 -5.12 -0.91
CA CYS A 135 -6.58 -5.17 -0.19
C CYS A 135 -6.56 -4.84 1.32
N ASN A 136 -5.92 -3.73 1.71
CA ASN A 136 -6.23 -3.05 2.98
C ASN A 136 -7.26 -1.88 2.84
N MET A 137 -7.78 -1.65 1.63
CA MET A 137 -8.60 -0.48 1.30
C MET A 137 -10.12 -0.73 1.44
N TYR A 138 -10.57 -1.98 1.50
CA TYR A 138 -11.94 -2.33 1.81
C TYR A 138 -11.96 -2.93 3.23
N PRO A 139 -12.83 -2.45 4.15
CA PRO A 139 -12.98 -3.12 5.43
C PRO A 139 -13.32 -4.60 5.18
N PRO A 140 -12.76 -5.54 5.96
CA PRO A 140 -13.12 -6.95 5.82
C PRO A 140 -14.65 -7.05 5.92
N ALA A 141 -15.26 -7.81 4.99
CA ALA A 141 -16.68 -8.08 5.04
C ALA A 141 -17.02 -8.56 6.46
N GLN A 142 -17.91 -7.83 7.13
CA GLN A 142 -18.35 -8.24 8.47
C GLN A 142 -19.12 -9.57 8.33
N PRO A 143 -18.88 -10.54 9.22
CA PRO A 143 -19.52 -11.86 9.17
C PRO A 143 -21.04 -11.78 9.35
#